data_AF-A0A7S4R3U9-F1
#
_entry.id   AF-A0A7S4R3U9-F1
#
_cell.length_a   1.000
_cell.length_b   1.000
_cell.length_c   1.000
_cell.angle_alpha   90.00
_cell.angle_beta   90.00
_cell.angle_gamma   90.00
#
_symmetry.space_group_name_H-M   'P 1'
#
loop_
_entity.id
_entity.type
_entity.pdbx_description
1 polymer ?
#
loop_
_entity_poly.entity_id
_entity_poly.type
_entity_poly.pdbx_seq_one_letter_code
_entity_poly.pdbx_strand_id
1 'polypeptide(L)'
;QPQLLEDLKILKSLKLKEEKEGKVDDGNDKSSALQLWDMGYYMRKYKATLGVDEAELREYFPLDHVKKEILSIYQELLGLRFERVIVKNNNSKDNDDDEIFEVWLEDVECYAVHDLKQWEEEEKKEGESASSLLGYFFLDIFPRDGKYSHQCVYPLRPSYVTVGNDTNDGDSSADSHRVLPACVNIGNLSRGTDGKPSMLRFREVETFFHEFGHVMHCVLSKSKHSLQAWAWSAVPWPGGVEQDFLEVPSMMLENFVWQPEILKRLSCRPKDGSSLPKDAIDALSKSRFVMDSYSRSRVLSMSLYDLIVHSGPGPTYSYKGQDYDAIDLYSAILSDATGVSVIPDTFPVASWYHPMMGYDAGYYSYYWSEAYAADLFSEFEQASSVVQYDLGLKYRETILSPCAMLDGNTMLRNFLGRDPSIEAFLM
;
A
#
# COMPACT_ATOMS: atom_id res chain seq x y z
N GLN A 1 10.10 -19.44 -18.78
CA GLN A 1 10.11 -18.88 -17.41
C GLN A 1 10.81 -19.87 -16.47
N PRO A 2 12.16 -19.85 -16.37
CA PRO A 2 12.90 -20.83 -15.58
C PRO A 2 12.53 -20.82 -14.09
N GLN A 3 12.35 -19.63 -13.50
CA GLN A 3 12.03 -19.50 -12.08
C GLN A 3 10.62 -20.00 -11.73
N LEU A 4 9.60 -19.70 -12.55
CA LEU A 4 8.25 -20.27 -12.37
C LEU A 4 8.28 -21.80 -12.36
N LEU A 5 9.02 -22.42 -13.28
CA LEU A 5 9.12 -23.88 -13.33
C LEU A 5 9.76 -24.46 -12.08
N GLU A 6 10.75 -23.77 -11.49
CA GLU A 6 11.35 -24.19 -10.22
C GLU A 6 10.36 -24.01 -9.05
N ASP A 7 9.64 -22.89 -8.98
CA ASP A 7 8.59 -22.67 -7.98
C ASP A 7 7.54 -23.80 -8.02
N LEU A 8 6.99 -24.09 -9.20
CA LEU A 8 6.00 -25.15 -9.38
C LEU A 8 6.56 -26.55 -9.03
N LYS A 9 7.83 -26.81 -9.36
CA LYS A 9 8.50 -28.07 -9.04
C LYS A 9 8.67 -28.24 -7.52
N ILE A 10 9.04 -27.18 -6.80
CA ILE A 10 9.12 -27.16 -5.34
C ILE A 10 7.75 -27.50 -4.75
N LEU A 11 6.70 -26.77 -5.15
CA LEU A 11 5.35 -26.97 -4.62
C LEU A 11 4.82 -28.38 -4.93
N LYS A 12 5.05 -28.89 -6.14
CA LYS A 12 4.68 -30.26 -6.53
C LYS A 12 5.42 -31.30 -5.70
N SER A 13 6.68 -31.08 -5.37
CA SER A 13 7.45 -32.00 -4.52
C SER A 13 6.88 -32.09 -3.10
N LEU A 14 6.39 -30.97 -2.55
CA LEU A 14 5.74 -30.94 -1.24
C LEU A 14 4.40 -31.69 -1.26
N LYS A 15 3.59 -31.52 -2.32
CA LYS A 15 2.33 -32.25 -2.51
C LYS A 15 2.56 -33.76 -2.59
N LEU A 16 3.47 -34.19 -3.47
CA LEU A 16 3.82 -35.60 -3.64
C LEU A 16 4.35 -36.25 -2.36
N LYS A 17 5.04 -35.49 -1.51
CA LYS A 17 5.50 -35.98 -0.21
C LYS A 17 4.31 -36.26 0.73
N GLU A 18 3.32 -35.39 0.79
CA GLU A 18 2.14 -35.59 1.66
C GLU A 18 1.21 -36.69 1.18
N GLU A 19 1.03 -36.83 -0.14
CA GLU A 19 0.29 -37.96 -0.73
C GLU A 19 0.92 -39.30 -0.35
N LYS A 20 2.27 -39.39 -0.44
CA LYS A 20 3.01 -40.59 -0.01
C LYS A 20 2.90 -40.87 1.49
N GLU A 21 2.76 -39.83 2.30
CA GLU A 21 2.57 -39.93 3.74
C GLU A 21 1.10 -40.22 4.13
N GLY A 22 0.18 -40.31 3.17
CA GLY A 22 -1.25 -40.54 3.41
C GLY A 22 -1.97 -39.37 4.09
N LYS A 23 -1.39 -38.17 4.02
CA LYS A 23 -1.95 -36.95 4.64
C LYS A 23 -2.96 -36.22 3.75
N VAL A 24 -2.99 -36.56 2.46
CA VAL A 24 -3.89 -36.01 1.46
C VAL A 24 -4.50 -37.20 0.72
N ASP A 25 -5.83 -37.30 0.74
CA ASP A 25 -6.61 -38.26 -0.05
C ASP A 25 -7.37 -37.47 -1.11
N ASP A 26 -6.78 -37.32 -2.29
CA ASP A 26 -7.39 -36.59 -3.41
C ASP A 26 -8.45 -37.45 -4.15
N GLY A 27 -8.75 -38.68 -3.70
CA GLY A 27 -9.83 -39.52 -4.21
C GLY A 27 -9.79 -39.85 -5.71
N ASN A 28 -8.72 -39.48 -6.42
CA ASN A 28 -8.61 -39.54 -7.88
C ASN A 28 -7.20 -39.97 -8.30
N ASP A 29 -7.12 -40.90 -9.26
CA ASP A 29 -5.91 -41.54 -9.80
C ASP A 29 -5.01 -40.59 -10.65
N LYS A 30 -5.23 -39.27 -10.54
CA LYS A 30 -4.48 -38.18 -11.20
C LYS A 30 -3.77 -37.25 -10.19
N SER A 31 -3.54 -37.71 -8.96
CA SER A 31 -3.19 -36.88 -7.78
C SER A 31 -1.98 -35.94 -7.93
N SER A 32 -1.03 -36.18 -8.84
CA SER A 32 0.23 -35.41 -8.87
C SER A 32 0.19 -33.95 -9.40
N ALA A 33 -0.95 -33.45 -9.89
CA ALA A 33 -1.03 -32.10 -10.45
C ALA A 33 -1.41 -31.05 -9.39
N LEU A 34 -0.71 -29.91 -9.40
CA LEU A 34 -1.06 -28.75 -8.56
C LEU A 34 -2.37 -28.13 -9.06
N GLN A 35 -3.30 -27.91 -8.15
CA GLN A 35 -4.57 -27.24 -8.38
C GLN A 35 -4.54 -25.81 -7.84
N LEU A 36 -5.43 -24.92 -8.28
CA LEU A 36 -5.45 -23.54 -7.76
C LEU A 36 -5.63 -23.47 -6.24
N TRP A 37 -6.42 -24.37 -5.66
CA TRP A 37 -6.62 -24.44 -4.21
C TRP A 37 -5.39 -24.95 -3.44
N ASP A 38 -4.47 -25.65 -4.12
CA ASP A 38 -3.22 -26.15 -3.52
C ASP A 38 -2.20 -25.02 -3.32
N MET A 39 -2.21 -24.01 -4.19
CA MET A 39 -1.15 -23.01 -4.31
C MET A 39 -0.89 -22.28 -3.00
N GLY A 40 -1.93 -21.68 -2.41
CA GLY A 40 -1.79 -20.92 -1.16
C GLY A 40 -1.34 -21.79 0.03
N TYR A 41 -1.73 -23.06 0.06
CA TYR A 41 -1.33 -23.99 1.12
C TYR A 41 0.15 -24.37 1.00
N TYR A 42 0.60 -24.85 -0.17
CA TYR A 42 1.99 -25.28 -0.35
C TYR A 42 2.98 -24.11 -0.37
N MET A 43 2.59 -22.92 -0.85
CA MET A 43 3.45 -21.72 -0.77
C MET A 43 3.73 -21.36 0.69
N ARG A 44 2.69 -21.34 1.55
CA ARG A 44 2.86 -21.10 2.99
C ARG A 44 3.72 -22.17 3.64
N LYS A 45 3.48 -23.42 3.29
CA LYS A 45 4.26 -24.56 3.81
C LYS A 45 5.73 -24.46 3.40
N TYR A 46 6.02 -24.09 2.16
CA TYR A 46 7.39 -23.87 1.71
C TYR A 46 8.06 -22.73 2.48
N LYS A 47 7.38 -21.58 2.65
CA LYS A 47 7.88 -20.47 3.48
C LYS A 47 8.18 -20.91 4.93
N ALA A 48 7.35 -21.75 5.52
CA ALA A 48 7.62 -22.31 6.85
C ALA A 48 8.90 -23.16 6.89
N THR A 49 9.24 -23.90 5.81
CA THR A 49 10.53 -24.62 5.75
C THR A 49 11.75 -23.69 5.69
N LEU A 50 11.55 -22.41 5.37
CA LEU A 50 12.58 -21.37 5.35
C LEU A 50 12.64 -20.57 6.66
N GLY A 51 11.90 -20.99 7.70
CA GLY A 51 11.87 -20.31 9.00
C GLY A 51 10.82 -19.21 9.13
N VAL A 52 9.86 -19.13 8.20
CA VAL A 52 8.77 -18.15 8.24
C VAL A 52 7.47 -18.83 8.67
N ASP A 53 7.27 -18.94 9.99
CA ASP A 53 6.02 -19.43 10.58
C ASP A 53 5.08 -18.26 10.87
N GLU A 54 3.99 -18.13 10.10
CA GLU A 54 3.01 -17.05 10.25
C GLU A 54 2.35 -17.03 11.63
N ALA A 55 2.18 -18.18 12.28
CA ALA A 55 1.55 -18.26 13.59
C ALA A 55 2.50 -17.75 14.68
N GLU A 56 3.79 -18.09 14.59
CA GLU A 56 4.81 -17.58 15.50
C GLU A 56 5.06 -16.07 15.30
N LEU A 57 5.20 -15.64 14.04
CA LEU A 57 5.41 -14.23 13.70
C LEU A 57 4.30 -13.33 14.23
N ARG A 58 3.05 -13.78 14.16
CA ARG A 58 1.89 -13.04 14.66
C ARG A 58 2.02 -12.64 16.13
N GLU A 59 2.72 -13.43 16.95
CA GLU A 59 2.90 -13.13 18.38
C GLU A 59 3.74 -11.87 18.64
N TYR A 60 4.41 -11.34 17.62
CA TYR A 60 5.31 -10.20 17.70
C TYR A 60 4.74 -8.90 17.12
N PHE A 61 3.53 -8.89 16.58
CA PHE A 61 2.97 -7.69 15.93
C PHE A 61 1.69 -7.21 16.61
N PRO A 62 1.74 -6.75 17.88
CA PRO A 62 0.59 -6.13 18.53
C PRO A 62 0.26 -4.79 17.83
N LEU A 63 -1.01 -4.58 17.49
CA LEU A 63 -1.48 -3.45 16.69
C LEU A 63 -0.99 -2.09 17.22
N ASP A 64 -1.10 -1.85 18.52
CA ASP A 64 -0.72 -0.54 19.10
C ASP A 64 0.77 -0.24 18.95
N HIS A 65 1.63 -1.26 19.10
CA HIS A 65 3.07 -1.14 18.88
C HIS A 65 3.38 -0.92 17.40
N VAL A 66 2.82 -1.76 16.53
CA VAL A 66 3.02 -1.64 15.08
C VAL A 66 2.59 -0.26 14.59
N LYS A 67 1.39 0.19 14.95
CA LYS A 67 0.88 1.52 14.59
C LYS A 67 1.84 2.61 15.06
N LYS A 68 2.26 2.58 16.32
CA LYS A 68 3.19 3.57 16.87
C LYS A 68 4.51 3.59 16.09
N GLU A 69 5.08 2.43 15.80
CA GLU A 69 6.37 2.35 15.09
C GLU A 69 6.26 2.75 13.62
N ILE A 70 5.18 2.38 12.91
CA ILE A 70 4.90 2.87 11.56
C ILE A 70 4.85 4.40 11.60
N LEU A 71 4.04 5.00 12.48
CA LEU A 71 3.96 6.45 12.63
C LEU A 71 5.33 7.09 12.96
N SER A 72 6.17 6.43 13.78
CA SER A 72 7.52 6.91 14.09
C SER A 72 8.45 6.89 12.87
N ILE A 73 8.46 5.78 12.13
CA ILE A 73 9.30 5.61 10.94
C ILE A 73 8.97 6.70 9.91
N TYR A 74 7.69 6.96 9.67
CA TYR A 74 7.26 8.02 8.75
C TYR A 74 7.65 9.43 9.23
N GLN A 75 7.53 9.72 10.54
CA GLN A 75 7.99 10.99 11.11
C GLN A 75 9.49 11.20 10.92
N GLU A 76 10.29 10.18 11.20
CA GLU A 76 11.76 10.21 11.05
C GLU A 76 12.18 10.34 9.58
N LEU A 77 11.56 9.55 8.70
CA LEU A 77 11.89 9.51 7.27
C LEU A 77 11.52 10.83 6.57
N LEU A 78 10.31 11.35 6.82
CA LEU A 78 9.76 12.48 6.06
C LEU A 78 9.91 13.82 6.78
N GLY A 79 10.53 13.84 7.96
CA GLY A 79 10.72 15.03 8.78
C GLY A 79 9.40 15.64 9.24
N LEU A 80 8.56 14.82 9.87
CA LEU A 80 7.21 15.19 10.29
C LEU A 80 7.04 15.04 11.80
N ARG A 81 6.01 15.71 12.32
CA ARG A 81 5.47 15.51 13.66
C ARG A 81 3.98 15.21 13.54
N PHE A 82 3.55 14.10 14.14
CA PHE A 82 2.14 13.74 14.22
C PHE A 82 1.61 14.03 15.62
N GLU A 83 0.60 14.88 15.70
CA GLU A 83 -0.10 15.19 16.94
C GLU A 83 -1.50 14.58 16.90
N ARG A 84 -1.84 13.78 17.92
CA ARG A 84 -3.18 13.22 18.04
C ARG A 84 -4.14 14.31 18.50
N VAL A 85 -5.18 14.56 17.72
CA VAL A 85 -6.18 15.58 18.02
C VAL A 85 -7.25 15.02 18.96
N ILE A 86 -7.74 15.84 19.89
CA ILE A 86 -8.88 15.49 20.73
C ILE A 86 -10.15 15.58 19.88
N VAL A 87 -10.91 14.49 19.81
CA VAL A 87 -12.13 14.39 19.01
C VAL A 87 -13.36 14.24 19.90
N LYS A 88 -14.50 14.82 19.51
CA LYS A 88 -15.82 14.50 20.07
C LYS A 88 -16.70 13.85 18.99
N ASN A 89 -17.64 13.02 19.43
CA ASN A 89 -18.63 12.43 18.54
C ASN A 89 -19.85 13.34 18.40
N ASN A 90 -20.56 13.20 17.27
CA ASN A 90 -21.79 13.93 16.92
C ASN A 90 -22.97 13.78 17.92
N ASN A 91 -22.78 13.09 19.05
CA ASN A 91 -23.79 12.87 20.09
C ASN A 91 -23.53 13.63 21.42
N SER A 92 -22.42 14.34 21.58
CA SER A 92 -22.15 15.10 22.83
C SER A 92 -22.61 16.56 22.73
N LYS A 93 -23.56 16.96 23.59
CA LYS A 93 -24.12 18.33 23.67
C LYS A 93 -23.33 19.26 24.61
N ASP A 94 -22.00 19.24 24.55
CA ASP A 94 -21.17 20.11 25.40
C ASP A 94 -20.44 21.16 24.58
N ASN A 95 -20.92 22.40 24.70
CA ASN A 95 -20.38 23.65 24.16
C ASN A 95 -19.11 24.06 24.93
N ASP A 96 -17.94 23.58 24.51
CA ASP A 96 -16.66 24.17 24.93
C ASP A 96 -15.90 24.63 23.68
N ASP A 97 -15.33 25.84 23.76
CA ASP A 97 -14.71 26.64 22.69
C ASP A 97 -13.32 26.15 22.21
N ASP A 98 -12.92 24.92 22.53
CA ASP A 98 -11.69 24.33 21.97
C ASP A 98 -11.96 23.81 20.55
N GLU A 99 -10.97 23.87 19.66
CA GLU A 99 -11.04 23.32 18.29
C GLU A 99 -11.21 21.78 18.34
N ILE A 100 -12.44 21.35 18.56
CA ILE A 100 -12.80 19.95 18.67
C ILE A 100 -13.11 19.42 17.27
N PHE A 101 -12.38 18.38 16.86
CA PHE A 101 -12.66 17.68 15.63
C PHE A 101 -13.82 16.71 15.81
N GLU A 102 -14.84 16.83 14.98
CA GLU A 102 -15.94 15.88 14.90
C GLU A 102 -15.52 14.63 14.10
N VAL A 103 -15.69 13.45 14.69
CA VAL A 103 -15.49 12.17 14.01
C VAL A 103 -16.80 11.38 13.91
N TRP A 104 -16.91 10.54 12.88
CA TRP A 104 -18.13 9.77 12.65
C TRP A 104 -18.34 8.62 13.64
N LEU A 105 -17.28 8.16 14.32
CA LEU A 105 -17.32 7.07 15.31
C LEU A 105 -16.24 7.24 16.39
N GLU A 106 -16.46 6.65 17.58
CA GLU A 106 -15.58 6.77 18.75
C GLU A 106 -14.18 6.18 18.55
N ASP A 107 -14.06 5.17 17.69
CA ASP A 107 -12.82 4.45 17.44
C ASP A 107 -11.99 5.02 16.28
N VAL A 108 -12.46 6.10 15.66
CA VAL A 108 -11.73 6.85 14.64
C VAL A 108 -10.74 7.78 15.32
N GLU A 109 -9.48 7.68 14.93
CA GLU A 109 -8.42 8.56 15.43
C GLU A 109 -8.15 9.67 14.41
N CYS A 110 -7.93 10.90 14.87
CA CYS A 110 -7.52 12.03 14.05
C CYS A 110 -6.11 12.49 14.45
N TYR A 111 -5.30 12.80 13.45
CA TYR A 111 -3.94 13.30 13.63
C TYR A 111 -3.71 14.56 12.79
N ALA A 112 -3.17 15.59 13.42
CA ALA A 112 -2.58 16.74 12.76
C ALA A 112 -1.13 16.42 12.37
N VAL A 113 -0.75 16.82 11.16
CA VAL A 113 0.59 16.58 10.61
C VAL A 113 1.33 17.89 10.47
N HIS A 114 2.49 17.98 11.09
CA HIS A 114 3.33 19.16 11.10
C HIS A 114 4.68 18.90 10.44
N ASP A 115 5.25 19.92 9.82
CA ASP A 115 6.65 19.93 9.43
C ASP A 115 7.52 20.02 10.68
N LEU A 116 8.42 19.04 10.88
CA LEU A 116 9.19 18.93 12.12
C LEU A 116 10.08 20.15 12.37
N LYS A 117 10.75 20.67 11.33
CA LYS A 117 11.66 21.81 11.49
C LYS A 117 10.89 23.08 11.85
N GLN A 118 9.77 23.32 11.15
CA GLN A 118 8.93 24.47 11.45
C GLN A 118 8.28 24.36 12.83
N TRP A 119 7.82 23.17 13.22
CA TRP A 119 7.26 22.90 14.55
C TRP A 119 8.27 23.26 15.65
N GLU A 120 9.51 22.76 15.54
CA GLU A 120 10.55 23.06 16.52
C GLU A 120 10.95 24.54 16.56
N GLU A 121 10.80 25.28 15.46
CA GLU A 121 11.02 26.73 15.41
C GLU A 121 9.88 27.51 16.06
N GLU A 122 8.63 27.09 15.84
CA GLU A 122 7.43 27.65 16.46
C GLU A 122 7.49 27.52 17.97
N GLU A 123 7.84 26.34 18.50
CA GLU A 123 7.96 26.10 19.95
C GLU A 123 9.04 26.99 20.61
N LYS A 124 10.05 27.43 19.84
CA LYS A 124 11.19 28.22 20.36
C LYS A 124 10.97 29.73 20.27
N LYS A 125 10.06 30.20 19.42
CA LYS A 125 9.85 31.65 19.15
C LYS A 125 8.58 32.14 19.83
N GLU A 126 8.71 33.10 20.74
CA GLU A 126 7.58 33.92 21.19
C GLU A 126 7.25 34.96 20.08
N GLY A 127 6.36 34.62 19.15
CA GLY A 127 5.90 35.53 18.07
C GLY A 127 5.23 34.81 16.90
N GLU A 128 4.74 35.57 15.91
CA GLU A 128 4.18 35.02 14.66
C GLU A 128 5.26 34.28 13.86
N SER A 129 5.17 32.95 13.82
CA SER A 129 5.94 32.09 12.94
C SER A 129 5.00 31.49 11.87
N ALA A 130 5.55 31.10 10.72
CA ALA A 130 4.77 30.44 9.69
C ALA A 130 4.28 29.07 10.20
N SER A 131 2.98 28.79 10.06
CA SER A 131 2.35 27.56 10.55
C SER A 131 3.07 26.31 10.03
N SER A 132 3.51 25.45 10.95
CA SER A 132 4.08 24.14 10.66
C SER A 132 3.05 23.13 10.16
N LEU A 133 1.75 23.41 10.31
CA LEU A 133 0.68 22.49 10.01
C LEU A 133 0.55 22.23 8.50
N LEU A 134 0.65 20.96 8.13
CA LEU A 134 0.62 20.48 6.74
C LEU A 134 -0.71 19.87 6.35
N GLY A 135 -1.47 19.31 7.30
CA GLY A 135 -2.76 18.67 7.02
C GLY A 135 -3.18 17.69 8.09
N TYR A 136 -4.17 16.86 7.77
CA TYR A 136 -4.79 15.92 8.71
C TYR A 136 -4.92 14.53 8.10
N PHE A 137 -4.83 13.50 8.93
CA PHE A 137 -5.29 12.17 8.54
C PHE A 137 -6.13 11.51 9.63
N PHE A 138 -7.04 10.65 9.19
CA PHE A 138 -7.90 9.84 10.05
C PHE A 138 -7.54 8.37 9.92
N LEU A 139 -7.58 7.64 11.03
CA LEU A 139 -7.44 6.18 11.06
C LEU A 139 -8.78 5.56 11.45
N ASP A 140 -9.44 4.92 10.48
CA ASP A 140 -10.62 4.10 10.70
C ASP A 140 -10.27 2.66 10.35
N ILE A 141 -9.62 1.95 11.28
CA ILE A 141 -8.86 0.73 10.98
C ILE A 141 -9.56 -0.58 11.38
N PHE A 142 -10.72 -0.53 12.03
CA PHE A 142 -11.40 -1.72 12.54
C PHE A 142 -12.63 -2.12 11.72
N PRO A 143 -12.94 -3.42 11.62
CA PRO A 143 -14.13 -3.90 10.93
C PRO A 143 -15.41 -3.57 11.71
N ARG A 144 -16.50 -3.34 10.97
CA ARG A 144 -17.88 -3.20 11.47
C ARG A 144 -18.88 -3.44 10.34
N ASP A 145 -20.12 -3.75 10.71
CA ASP A 145 -21.21 -3.92 9.76
C ASP A 145 -21.41 -2.64 8.92
N GLY A 146 -21.59 -2.82 7.61
CA GLY A 146 -21.81 -1.72 6.66
C GLY A 146 -20.56 -0.92 6.28
N LYS A 147 -19.39 -1.19 6.86
CA LYS A 147 -18.12 -0.57 6.45
C LYS A 147 -17.56 -1.25 5.20
N TYR A 148 -16.90 -0.46 4.35
CA TYR A 148 -16.10 -0.98 3.24
C TYR A 148 -15.05 -2.01 3.73
N SER A 149 -15.04 -3.18 3.10
CA SER A 149 -14.31 -4.36 3.59
C SER A 149 -12.85 -4.44 3.16
N HIS A 150 -12.40 -3.56 2.27
CA HIS A 150 -11.01 -3.50 1.83
C HIS A 150 -10.26 -2.37 2.54
N GLN A 151 -8.95 -2.55 2.65
CA GLN A 151 -8.09 -1.46 3.07
C GLN A 151 -7.90 -0.49 1.90
N CYS A 152 -7.98 0.81 2.16
CA CYS A 152 -7.76 1.87 1.17
C CYS A 152 -7.63 3.23 1.87
N VAL A 153 -7.12 4.23 1.16
CA VAL A 153 -7.18 5.63 1.60
C VAL A 153 -8.18 6.40 0.74
N TYR A 154 -9.02 7.20 1.38
CA TYR A 154 -9.89 8.17 0.73
C TYR A 154 -9.47 9.59 1.06
N PRO A 155 -9.21 10.45 0.05
CA PRO A 155 -8.96 11.85 0.30
C PRO A 155 -10.30 12.56 0.61
N LEU A 156 -10.33 13.32 1.70
CA LEU A 156 -11.51 14.06 2.18
C LEU A 156 -11.49 15.51 1.73
N ARG A 157 -10.30 16.12 1.70
CA ARG A 157 -10.09 17.51 1.28
C ARG A 157 -8.74 17.65 0.55
N PRO A 158 -8.68 18.31 -0.61
CA PRO A 158 -7.42 18.54 -1.33
C PRO A 158 -6.64 19.73 -0.75
N SER A 159 -5.33 19.77 -1.00
CA SER A 159 -4.54 20.99 -0.76
C SER A 159 -4.60 21.95 -1.95
N TYR A 160 -4.95 23.21 -1.72
CA TYR A 160 -4.89 24.25 -2.76
C TYR A 160 -4.80 25.63 -2.14
N VAL A 161 -4.61 26.65 -2.97
CA VAL A 161 -4.54 28.04 -2.52
C VAL A 161 -5.83 28.75 -2.95
N THR A 162 -6.53 29.36 -2.02
CA THR A 162 -7.70 30.20 -2.34
C THR A 162 -7.25 31.49 -3.01
N VAL A 163 -8.10 32.04 -3.87
CA VAL A 163 -7.93 33.39 -4.40
C VAL A 163 -8.95 34.27 -3.68
N GLY A 164 -8.49 35.39 -3.11
CA GLY A 164 -9.39 36.39 -2.49
C GLY A 164 -10.43 36.87 -3.49
N ASN A 165 -11.62 37.24 -3.01
CA ASN A 165 -12.58 37.94 -3.86
C ASN A 165 -11.96 39.29 -4.27
N ASP A 166 -12.06 39.66 -5.55
CA ASP A 166 -11.78 41.02 -6.02
C ASP A 166 -12.70 41.99 -5.25
N THR A 167 -12.24 42.49 -4.12
CA THR A 167 -12.73 43.77 -3.61
C THR A 167 -12.29 44.81 -4.64
N ASN A 168 -13.18 45.72 -5.03
CA ASN A 168 -13.00 46.72 -6.10
C ASN A 168 -11.75 47.65 -5.97
N ASP A 169 -10.86 47.40 -5.01
CA ASP A 169 -9.67 48.18 -4.68
C ASP A 169 -8.34 47.61 -5.23
N GLY A 170 -8.38 46.56 -6.06
CA GLY A 170 -7.26 46.19 -6.93
C GLY A 170 -6.07 45.46 -6.29
N ASP A 171 -6.20 45.01 -5.04
CA ASP A 171 -5.23 44.10 -4.39
C ASP A 171 -5.90 42.78 -3.98
N SER A 172 -6.02 41.87 -4.94
CA SER A 172 -6.61 40.53 -4.76
C SER A 172 -5.70 39.51 -4.05
N SER A 173 -4.51 39.94 -3.60
CA SER A 173 -3.51 39.06 -2.98
C SER A 173 -3.66 38.90 -1.46
N ALA A 174 -4.40 39.80 -0.79
CA ALA A 174 -4.48 39.87 0.66
C ALA A 174 -5.27 38.74 1.36
N ASP A 175 -6.17 38.05 0.64
CA ASP A 175 -7.08 37.02 1.21
C ASP A 175 -6.73 35.57 0.78
N SER A 176 -5.57 35.38 0.14
CA SER A 176 -5.13 34.05 -0.28
C SER A 176 -4.62 33.22 0.90
N HIS A 177 -5.20 32.04 1.13
CA HIS A 177 -4.71 31.10 2.13
C HIS A 177 -4.65 29.67 1.58
N ARG A 178 -3.78 28.86 2.17
CA ARG A 178 -3.69 27.44 1.83
C ARG A 178 -4.83 26.68 2.53
N VAL A 179 -5.62 25.96 1.76
CA VAL A 179 -6.49 24.91 2.27
C VAL A 179 -5.64 23.68 2.52
N LEU A 180 -5.70 23.16 3.74
CA LEU A 180 -4.91 22.01 4.16
C LEU A 180 -5.58 20.69 3.74
N PRO A 181 -4.84 19.71 3.20
CA PRO A 181 -5.39 18.42 2.83
C PRO A 181 -5.88 17.62 4.06
N ALA A 182 -6.83 16.73 3.82
CA ALA A 182 -7.27 15.73 4.79
C ALA A 182 -7.59 14.42 4.08
N CYS A 183 -7.29 13.28 4.70
CA CYS A 183 -7.65 11.95 4.17
C CYS A 183 -7.94 10.95 5.29
N VAL A 184 -8.56 9.83 4.95
CA VAL A 184 -8.84 8.72 5.88
C VAL A 184 -8.23 7.43 5.36
N ASN A 185 -7.49 6.74 6.22
CA ASN A 185 -7.10 5.35 6.01
C ASN A 185 -8.20 4.43 6.57
N ILE A 186 -8.94 3.80 5.66
CA ILE A 186 -10.01 2.85 5.95
C ILE A 186 -9.43 1.46 5.95
N GLY A 187 -9.66 0.71 7.03
CA GLY A 187 -9.13 -0.62 7.21
C GLY A 187 -9.98 -1.60 7.98
N ASN A 188 -9.55 -2.85 7.96
CA ASN A 188 -10.26 -3.97 8.61
C ASN A 188 -9.30 -4.84 9.42
N LEU A 189 -8.36 -4.19 10.13
CA LEU A 189 -7.43 -4.85 11.02
C LEU A 189 -8.19 -5.55 12.15
N SER A 190 -7.77 -6.77 12.44
CA SER A 190 -8.44 -7.62 13.45
C SER A 190 -8.59 -6.88 14.78
N ARG A 191 -9.74 -6.99 15.46
CA ARG A 191 -9.86 -6.51 16.85
C ARG A 191 -9.27 -7.51 17.84
N GLY A 192 -8.78 -7.00 18.95
CA GLY A 192 -8.54 -7.83 20.14
C GLY A 192 -9.83 -8.46 20.63
N THR A 193 -9.76 -9.66 21.19
CA THR A 193 -10.91 -10.38 21.78
C THR A 193 -10.61 -10.70 23.24
N ASP A 194 -11.64 -10.68 24.09
CA ASP A 194 -11.56 -11.10 25.50
C ASP A 194 -10.43 -10.42 26.31
N GLY A 195 -10.22 -9.12 26.09
CA GLY A 195 -9.17 -8.34 26.76
C GLY A 195 -7.73 -8.63 26.27
N LYS A 196 -7.56 -9.42 25.22
CA LYS A 196 -6.26 -9.62 24.55
C LYS A 196 -6.01 -8.52 23.52
N PRO A 197 -4.74 -8.10 23.34
CA PRO A 197 -4.39 -7.14 22.30
C PRO A 197 -4.71 -7.69 20.91
N SER A 198 -4.98 -6.79 19.96
CA SER A 198 -5.02 -7.17 18.54
C SER A 198 -3.62 -7.55 18.08
N MET A 199 -3.51 -8.74 17.46
CA MET A 199 -2.25 -9.25 16.91
C MET A 199 -2.38 -9.36 15.40
N LEU A 200 -1.55 -8.60 14.69
CA LEU A 200 -1.52 -8.53 13.23
C LEU A 200 -0.71 -9.67 12.63
N ARG A 201 -1.17 -10.19 11.50
CA ARG A 201 -0.33 -10.97 10.58
C ARG A 201 0.66 -10.03 9.91
N PHE A 202 1.83 -10.53 9.51
CA PHE A 202 2.82 -9.69 8.84
C PHE A 202 2.27 -9.02 7.56
N ARG A 203 1.42 -9.71 6.80
CA ARG A 203 0.73 -9.11 5.65
C ARG A 203 -0.16 -7.91 6.02
N GLU A 204 -0.80 -7.93 7.19
CA GLU A 204 -1.59 -6.78 7.68
C GLU A 204 -0.66 -5.59 8.04
N VAL A 205 0.56 -5.86 8.52
CA VAL A 205 1.58 -4.83 8.77
C VAL A 205 2.04 -4.20 7.46
N GLU A 206 2.37 -5.03 6.46
CA GLU A 206 2.75 -4.59 5.11
C GLU A 206 1.66 -3.73 4.47
N THR A 207 0.41 -4.20 4.47
CA THR A 207 -0.74 -3.44 3.95
C THR A 207 -0.95 -2.14 4.71
N PHE A 208 -0.78 -2.11 6.04
CA PHE A 208 -0.92 -0.84 6.76
C PHE A 208 0.19 0.16 6.38
N PHE A 209 1.42 -0.31 6.17
CA PHE A 209 2.52 0.52 5.71
C PHE A 209 2.26 1.07 4.30
N HIS A 210 1.81 0.22 3.36
CA HIS A 210 1.41 0.60 2.00
C HIS A 210 0.44 1.79 2.01
N GLU A 211 -0.67 1.63 2.74
CA GLU A 211 -1.73 2.64 2.79
C GLU A 211 -1.28 3.90 3.51
N PHE A 212 -0.39 3.78 4.49
CA PHE A 212 0.18 4.97 5.11
C PHE A 212 1.08 5.75 4.13
N GLY A 213 1.69 5.09 3.14
CA GLY A 213 2.32 5.76 2.00
C GLY A 213 1.34 6.62 1.20
N HIS A 214 0.15 6.09 0.93
CA HIS A 214 -0.95 6.84 0.31
C HIS A 214 -1.44 8.01 1.17
N VAL A 215 -1.54 7.83 2.50
CA VAL A 215 -1.84 8.93 3.45
C VAL A 215 -0.81 10.05 3.30
N MET A 216 0.49 9.72 3.28
CA MET A 216 1.55 10.73 3.16
C MET A 216 1.53 11.41 1.79
N HIS A 217 1.26 10.69 0.71
CA HIS A 217 1.11 11.29 -0.62
C HIS A 217 -0.05 12.30 -0.66
N CYS A 218 -1.15 12.01 0.05
CA CYS A 218 -2.27 12.94 0.16
C CYS A 218 -1.96 14.17 1.04
N VAL A 219 -1.40 13.95 2.24
CA VAL A 219 -1.21 15.02 3.23
C VAL A 219 -0.08 15.97 2.85
N LEU A 220 0.95 15.48 2.14
CA LEU A 220 2.12 16.28 1.80
C LEU A 220 1.97 17.02 0.47
N SER A 221 0.86 16.88 -0.24
CA SER A 221 0.66 17.54 -1.53
C SER A 221 0.63 19.08 -1.38
N LYS A 222 1.40 19.77 -2.21
CA LYS A 222 1.53 21.24 -2.21
C LYS A 222 1.06 21.82 -3.54
N SER A 223 -0.21 21.61 -3.87
CA SER A 223 -0.78 22.18 -5.09
C SER A 223 -1.23 23.64 -4.88
N LYS A 224 -1.27 24.41 -5.98
CA LYS A 224 -1.95 25.72 -6.05
C LYS A 224 -3.43 25.56 -6.40
N HIS A 225 -3.78 24.48 -7.09
CA HIS A 225 -5.10 24.25 -7.66
C HIS A 225 -5.66 22.94 -7.13
N SER A 226 -6.95 22.92 -6.79
CA SER A 226 -7.58 21.72 -6.22
C SER A 226 -7.50 20.51 -7.16
N LEU A 227 -7.52 20.72 -8.47
CA LEU A 227 -7.53 19.64 -9.45
C LEU A 227 -6.22 18.84 -9.48
N GLN A 228 -5.06 19.51 -9.32
CA GLN A 228 -3.75 18.85 -9.31
C GLN A 228 -3.30 18.39 -7.91
N ALA A 229 -4.16 18.51 -6.90
CA ALA A 229 -3.82 18.22 -5.50
C ALA A 229 -4.07 16.77 -5.07
N TRP A 230 -4.75 15.99 -5.91
CA TRP A 230 -5.23 14.66 -5.56
C TRP A 230 -4.16 13.61 -5.84
N ALA A 231 -3.82 12.80 -4.84
CA ALA A 231 -2.94 11.65 -5.07
C ALA A 231 -3.62 10.60 -5.98
N TRP A 232 -4.94 10.39 -5.86
CA TRP A 232 -5.69 9.48 -6.73
C TRP A 232 -6.08 10.11 -8.04
N SER A 233 -5.98 9.33 -9.11
CA SER A 233 -6.65 9.62 -10.38
C SER A 233 -8.17 9.64 -10.15
N ALA A 234 -8.76 10.83 -10.05
CA ALA A 234 -10.20 10.99 -9.92
C ALA A 234 -10.84 10.75 -11.29
N VAL A 235 -11.53 9.62 -11.45
CA VAL A 235 -12.35 9.35 -12.64
C VAL A 235 -13.75 9.97 -12.43
N PRO A 236 -14.28 10.77 -13.37
CA PRO A 236 -13.66 11.14 -14.65
C PRO A 236 -12.64 12.29 -14.51
N TRP A 237 -11.51 12.10 -15.21
CA TRP A 237 -10.39 13.01 -15.48
C TRP A 237 -10.81 14.50 -15.55
N PRO A 238 -10.03 15.50 -15.05
CA PRO A 238 -8.55 15.54 -15.07
C PRO A 238 -7.79 15.49 -13.72
N GLY A 239 -8.40 15.02 -12.63
CA GLY A 239 -7.77 15.14 -11.31
C GLY A 239 -6.74 14.05 -10.98
N GLY A 240 -5.59 14.47 -10.44
CA GLY A 240 -4.60 13.60 -9.78
C GLY A 240 -3.48 13.02 -10.64
N VAL A 241 -2.59 12.24 -10.02
CA VAL A 241 -1.40 11.68 -10.69
C VAL A 241 -1.80 10.62 -11.71
N GLU A 242 -0.87 10.25 -12.59
CA GLU A 242 -1.08 9.18 -13.55
C GLU A 242 -1.42 7.86 -12.84
N GLN A 243 -2.35 7.09 -13.40
CA GLN A 243 -2.82 5.84 -12.79
C GLN A 243 -1.70 4.81 -12.59
N ASP A 244 -0.72 4.80 -13.50
CA ASP A 244 0.49 3.98 -13.46
C ASP A 244 1.61 4.58 -12.58
N PHE A 245 1.39 5.76 -12.00
CA PHE A 245 2.24 6.38 -10.99
C PHE A 245 1.65 6.30 -9.57
N LEU A 246 0.33 6.18 -9.42
CA LEU A 246 -0.38 6.19 -8.13
C LEU A 246 0.24 5.25 -7.09
N GLU A 247 0.61 4.03 -7.47
CA GLU A 247 1.16 3.03 -6.55
C GLU A 247 2.68 3.15 -6.36
N VAL A 248 3.38 4.00 -7.12
CA VAL A 248 4.85 4.15 -6.98
C VAL A 248 5.22 4.57 -5.56
N PRO A 249 4.57 5.58 -4.93
CA PRO A 249 4.91 5.98 -3.58
C PRO A 249 4.65 4.91 -2.52
N SER A 250 3.47 4.27 -2.55
CA SER A 250 3.08 3.25 -1.58
C SER A 250 3.97 2.02 -1.68
N MET A 251 4.21 1.50 -2.90
CA MET A 251 5.07 0.34 -3.13
C MET A 251 6.55 0.63 -2.84
N MET A 252 7.03 1.86 -3.05
CA MET A 252 8.40 2.24 -2.64
C MET A 252 8.52 2.08 -1.12
N LEU A 253 7.56 2.59 -0.37
CA LEU A 253 7.55 2.55 1.09
C LEU A 253 7.35 1.13 1.64
N GLU A 254 6.60 0.25 0.97
CA GLU A 254 6.50 -1.17 1.35
C GLU A 254 7.87 -1.86 1.48
N ASN A 255 8.88 -1.44 0.69
CA ASN A 255 10.22 -2.03 0.79
C ASN A 255 10.82 -1.91 2.20
N PHE A 256 10.44 -0.87 2.96
CA PHE A 256 10.95 -0.64 4.32
C PHE A 256 10.54 -1.77 5.27
N VAL A 257 9.32 -2.29 5.19
CA VAL A 257 8.87 -3.35 6.13
C VAL A 257 9.61 -4.67 5.96
N TRP A 258 10.35 -4.83 4.86
CA TRP A 258 11.18 -5.99 4.59
C TRP A 258 12.63 -5.83 5.06
N GLN A 259 13.02 -4.64 5.54
CA GLN A 259 14.38 -4.36 6.01
C GLN A 259 14.58 -4.88 7.45
N PRO A 260 15.69 -5.58 7.74
CA PRO A 260 15.94 -6.17 9.06
C PRO A 260 15.82 -5.18 10.23
N GLU A 261 16.28 -3.93 10.06
CA GLU A 261 16.19 -2.91 11.09
C GLU A 261 14.73 -2.47 11.36
N ILE A 262 13.90 -2.40 10.32
CA ILE A 262 12.49 -2.02 10.43
C ILE A 262 11.68 -3.16 11.02
N LEU A 263 11.91 -4.41 10.58
CA LEU A 263 11.29 -5.61 11.17
C LEU A 263 11.57 -5.71 12.67
N LYS A 264 12.80 -5.39 13.09
CA LYS A 264 13.16 -5.34 14.50
C LYS A 264 12.36 -4.29 15.27
N ARG A 265 12.18 -3.10 14.71
CA ARG A 265 11.40 -2.01 15.32
C ARG A 265 9.92 -2.38 15.42
N LEU A 266 9.34 -2.86 14.33
CA LEU A 266 7.92 -3.23 14.24
C LEU A 266 7.53 -4.42 15.13
N SER A 267 8.51 -5.23 15.57
CA SER A 267 8.25 -6.40 16.40
C SER A 267 8.42 -6.15 17.89
N CYS A 268 7.43 -6.59 18.66
CA CYS A 268 7.42 -6.57 20.12
C CYS A 268 6.47 -7.66 20.64
N ARG A 269 7.00 -8.62 21.41
CA ARG A 269 6.21 -9.65 22.08
C ARG A 269 5.57 -9.04 23.34
N PRO A 270 4.23 -8.98 23.46
CA PRO A 270 3.57 -8.30 24.59
C PRO A 270 3.95 -8.82 25.99
N LYS A 271 4.34 -10.10 26.08
CA LYS A 271 4.64 -10.77 27.36
C LYS A 271 5.92 -10.27 28.02
N ASP A 272 6.95 -9.97 27.23
CA ASP A 272 8.30 -9.68 27.73
C ASP A 272 8.96 -8.48 27.04
N GLY A 273 8.30 -7.88 26.04
CA GLY A 273 8.80 -6.74 25.28
C GLY A 273 9.91 -7.10 24.28
N SER A 274 10.21 -8.37 24.06
CA SER A 274 11.28 -8.78 23.13
C SER A 274 10.88 -8.58 21.67
N SER A 275 11.81 -8.08 20.85
CA SER A 275 11.65 -8.07 19.39
C SER A 275 11.82 -9.47 18.80
N LEU A 276 11.51 -9.63 17.52
CA LEU A 276 11.78 -10.87 16.79
C LEU A 276 13.25 -11.28 16.93
N PRO A 277 13.55 -12.59 17.12
CA PRO A 277 14.91 -13.10 17.06
C PRO A 277 15.56 -12.78 15.70
N LYS A 278 16.89 -12.59 15.70
CA LYS A 278 17.63 -12.26 14.47
C LYS A 278 17.38 -13.26 13.34
N ASP A 279 17.38 -14.56 13.65
CA ASP A 279 17.17 -15.60 12.63
C ASP A 279 15.78 -15.52 11.99
N ALA A 280 14.75 -15.14 12.76
CA ALA A 280 13.39 -14.94 12.25
C ALA A 280 13.29 -13.67 11.40
N ILE A 281 13.99 -12.59 11.79
CA ILE A 281 14.11 -11.36 10.98
C ILE A 281 14.77 -11.67 9.64
N ASP A 282 15.92 -12.37 9.67
CA ASP A 282 16.68 -12.72 8.47
C ASP A 282 15.87 -13.65 7.56
N ALA A 283 15.15 -14.62 8.12
CA ALA A 283 14.26 -15.51 7.38
C ALA A 283 13.10 -14.76 6.73
N LEU A 284 12.43 -13.88 7.48
CA LEU A 284 11.30 -13.10 6.98
C LEU A 284 11.74 -12.15 5.88
N SER A 285 12.81 -11.38 6.09
CA SER A 285 13.36 -10.45 5.11
C SER A 285 13.71 -11.15 3.78
N LYS A 286 14.42 -12.29 3.84
CA LYS A 286 14.78 -13.10 2.65
C LYS A 286 13.58 -13.76 1.98
N SER A 287 12.44 -13.87 2.67
CA SER A 287 11.26 -14.55 2.14
C SER A 287 10.39 -13.68 1.22
N ARG A 288 10.71 -12.39 1.09
CA ARG A 288 9.93 -11.42 0.29
C ARG A 288 9.59 -11.95 -1.09
N PHE A 289 10.59 -12.41 -1.82
CA PHE A 289 10.47 -12.88 -3.20
C PHE A 289 10.31 -14.41 -3.32
N VAL A 290 10.07 -15.11 -2.21
CA VAL A 290 9.85 -16.56 -2.23
C VAL A 290 8.48 -16.88 -2.85
N MET A 291 8.50 -17.72 -3.90
CA MET A 291 7.33 -18.09 -4.73
C MET A 291 6.74 -16.91 -5.52
N ASP A 292 7.53 -15.86 -5.72
CA ASP A 292 7.07 -14.64 -6.35
C ASP A 292 6.89 -14.81 -7.87
N SER A 293 7.59 -15.75 -8.52
CA SER A 293 7.38 -15.98 -9.95
C SER A 293 5.98 -16.49 -10.27
N TYR A 294 5.41 -17.35 -9.43
CA TYR A 294 4.00 -17.76 -9.58
C TYR A 294 3.05 -16.58 -9.35
N SER A 295 3.24 -15.84 -8.25
CA SER A 295 2.41 -14.67 -7.91
C SER A 295 2.42 -13.62 -9.03
N ARG A 296 3.61 -13.32 -9.57
CA ARG A 296 3.82 -12.42 -10.71
C ARG A 296 3.18 -12.92 -11.99
N SER A 297 3.38 -14.18 -12.34
CA SER A 297 2.70 -14.78 -13.49
C SER A 297 1.18 -14.65 -13.39
N ARG A 298 0.60 -14.84 -12.20
CA ARG A 298 -0.83 -14.68 -11.99
C ARG A 298 -1.29 -13.24 -12.20
N VAL A 299 -0.63 -12.25 -11.61
CA VAL A 299 -1.01 -10.83 -11.79
C VAL A 299 -0.81 -10.38 -13.24
N LEU A 300 0.29 -10.77 -13.89
CA LEU A 300 0.52 -10.50 -15.32
C LEU A 300 -0.59 -11.10 -16.20
N SER A 301 -1.07 -12.30 -15.86
CA SER A 301 -2.19 -12.93 -16.57
C SER A 301 -3.48 -12.11 -16.42
N MET A 302 -3.72 -11.53 -15.25
CA MET A 302 -4.87 -10.66 -14.98
C MET A 302 -4.75 -9.32 -15.72
N SER A 303 -3.57 -8.70 -15.72
CA SER A 303 -3.31 -7.45 -16.47
C SER A 303 -3.46 -7.67 -17.98
N LEU A 304 -3.02 -8.81 -18.50
CA LEU A 304 -3.19 -9.13 -19.92
C LEU A 304 -4.67 -9.36 -20.26
N TYR A 305 -5.40 -10.10 -19.43
CA TYR A 305 -6.84 -10.28 -19.60
C TYR A 305 -7.57 -8.92 -19.62
N ASP A 306 -7.29 -8.06 -18.65
CA ASP A 306 -7.85 -6.71 -18.53
C ASP A 306 -7.62 -5.87 -19.77
N LEU A 307 -6.38 -5.82 -20.27
CA LEU A 307 -6.06 -5.07 -21.49
C LEU A 307 -6.80 -5.62 -22.71
N ILE A 308 -6.90 -6.95 -22.85
CA ILE A 308 -7.59 -7.56 -24.00
C ILE A 308 -9.09 -7.25 -23.97
N VAL A 309 -9.75 -7.39 -22.82
CA VAL A 309 -11.21 -7.20 -22.75
C VAL A 309 -11.61 -5.73 -22.93
N HIS A 310 -10.77 -4.78 -22.52
CA HIS A 310 -11.02 -3.35 -22.67
C HIS A 310 -10.49 -2.74 -23.99
N SER A 311 -9.78 -3.50 -24.81
CA SER A 311 -9.33 -3.06 -26.14
C SER A 311 -10.18 -3.61 -27.30
N GLY A 312 -10.99 -4.65 -27.06
CA GLY A 312 -11.86 -5.26 -28.06
C GLY A 312 -13.33 -4.80 -27.95
N PRO A 313 -14.12 -4.90 -29.04
CA PRO A 313 -15.56 -4.58 -29.01
C PRO A 313 -16.40 -5.61 -28.23
N GLY A 314 -15.82 -6.77 -27.87
CA GLY A 314 -16.54 -7.91 -27.30
C GLY A 314 -17.62 -8.49 -28.24
N PRO A 315 -18.33 -9.56 -27.83
CA PRO A 315 -18.07 -10.41 -26.67
C PRO A 315 -17.00 -11.49 -26.93
N THR A 316 -16.42 -11.51 -28.13
CA THR A 316 -15.37 -12.46 -28.53
C THR A 316 -14.01 -11.77 -28.58
N TYR A 317 -12.98 -12.46 -28.06
CA TYR A 317 -11.63 -11.93 -27.90
C TYR A 317 -10.60 -12.92 -28.45
N SER A 318 -9.57 -12.42 -29.13
CA SER A 318 -8.53 -13.26 -29.72
C SER A 318 -7.30 -13.34 -28.81
N TYR A 319 -6.82 -14.55 -28.56
CA TYR A 319 -5.59 -14.81 -27.82
C TYR A 319 -4.83 -15.98 -28.46
N LYS A 320 -3.57 -15.75 -28.83
CA LYS A 320 -2.70 -16.72 -29.53
C LYS A 320 -3.35 -17.37 -30.77
N GLY A 321 -4.13 -16.60 -31.53
CA GLY A 321 -4.77 -17.04 -32.77
C GLY A 321 -6.01 -17.92 -32.57
N GLN A 322 -6.56 -17.97 -31.36
CA GLN A 322 -7.84 -18.60 -31.05
C GLN A 322 -8.79 -17.57 -30.46
N ASP A 323 -10.08 -17.76 -30.72
CA ASP A 323 -11.15 -16.88 -30.25
C ASP A 323 -11.84 -17.48 -29.01
N TYR A 324 -12.06 -16.64 -28.01
CA TYR A 324 -12.62 -17.01 -26.72
C TYR A 324 -13.76 -16.05 -26.35
N ASP A 325 -14.71 -16.51 -25.52
CA ASP A 325 -15.51 -15.58 -24.72
C ASP A 325 -14.72 -15.07 -23.50
N ALA A 326 -15.32 -14.18 -22.70
CA ALA A 326 -14.64 -13.60 -21.54
C ALA A 326 -14.26 -14.65 -20.45
N ILE A 327 -15.05 -15.72 -20.28
CA ILE A 327 -14.81 -16.75 -19.26
C ILE A 327 -13.63 -17.63 -19.68
N ASP A 328 -13.68 -18.13 -20.92
CA ASP A 328 -12.67 -19.01 -21.47
C ASP A 328 -11.35 -18.26 -21.73
N LEU A 329 -11.41 -16.97 -22.06
CA LEU A 329 -10.23 -16.12 -22.23
C LEU A 329 -9.40 -16.05 -20.95
N TYR A 330 -10.06 -15.79 -19.80
CA TYR A 330 -9.37 -15.75 -18.50
C TYR A 330 -8.70 -17.10 -18.20
N SER A 331 -9.42 -18.19 -18.44
CA SER A 331 -8.93 -19.54 -18.20
C SER A 331 -7.73 -19.90 -19.08
N ALA A 332 -7.77 -19.51 -20.36
CA ALA A 332 -6.69 -19.72 -21.31
C ALA A 332 -5.43 -18.92 -20.91
N ILE A 333 -5.59 -17.63 -20.59
CA ILE A 333 -4.48 -16.74 -20.22
C ILE A 333 -3.85 -17.17 -18.90
N LEU A 334 -4.65 -17.45 -17.86
CA LEU A 334 -4.12 -17.88 -16.56
C LEU A 334 -3.35 -19.20 -16.68
N SER A 335 -3.92 -20.18 -17.39
CA SER A 335 -3.29 -21.51 -17.56
C SER A 335 -1.98 -21.39 -18.33
N ASP A 336 -1.94 -20.56 -19.38
CA ASP A 336 -0.73 -20.31 -20.17
C ASP A 336 0.36 -19.60 -19.35
N ALA A 337 -0.01 -18.57 -18.58
CA ALA A 337 0.94 -17.76 -17.83
C ALA A 337 1.48 -18.44 -16.57
N THR A 338 0.67 -19.29 -15.91
CA THR A 338 0.98 -19.86 -14.59
C THR A 338 1.25 -21.36 -14.61
N GLY A 339 0.84 -22.07 -15.66
CA GLY A 339 0.89 -23.54 -15.71
C GLY A 339 -0.12 -24.25 -14.80
N VAL A 340 -1.05 -23.50 -14.18
CA VAL A 340 -2.10 -24.04 -13.30
C VAL A 340 -3.47 -23.73 -13.90
N SER A 341 -4.32 -24.75 -14.01
CA SER A 341 -5.65 -24.62 -14.61
C SER A 341 -6.68 -23.99 -13.67
N VAL A 342 -7.60 -23.21 -14.23
CA VAL A 342 -8.78 -22.72 -13.52
C VAL A 342 -9.67 -23.88 -13.08
N ILE A 343 -10.38 -23.70 -11.96
CA ILE A 343 -11.38 -24.67 -11.49
C ILE A 343 -12.51 -24.73 -12.52
N PRO A 344 -12.88 -25.93 -13.04
CA PRO A 344 -13.99 -26.06 -13.99
C PRO A 344 -15.26 -25.39 -13.49
N ASP A 345 -16.03 -24.83 -14.42
CA ASP A 345 -17.32 -24.15 -14.15
C ASP A 345 -17.23 -22.94 -13.20
N THR A 346 -16.06 -22.31 -13.08
CA THR A 346 -15.88 -21.05 -12.32
C THR A 346 -15.53 -19.87 -13.22
N PHE A 347 -15.84 -18.66 -12.76
CA PHE A 347 -15.44 -17.41 -13.43
C PHE A 347 -14.83 -16.42 -12.42
N PRO A 348 -13.54 -16.56 -12.08
CA PRO A 348 -12.90 -15.75 -11.03
C PRO A 348 -12.99 -14.23 -11.27
N VAL A 349 -13.02 -13.80 -12.53
CA VAL A 349 -13.16 -12.38 -12.91
C VAL A 349 -14.45 -11.77 -12.38
N ALA A 350 -15.55 -12.53 -12.25
CA ALA A 350 -16.80 -11.99 -11.69
C ALA A 350 -16.67 -11.57 -10.21
N SER A 351 -15.65 -12.06 -9.50
CA SER A 351 -15.33 -11.65 -8.12
C SER A 351 -14.24 -10.57 -8.05
N TRP A 352 -13.70 -10.17 -9.20
CA TRP A 352 -12.58 -9.25 -9.27
C TRP A 352 -13.08 -7.80 -9.40
N TYR A 353 -13.03 -7.08 -8.28
CA TYR A 353 -13.63 -5.75 -8.16
C TYR A 353 -12.79 -4.60 -8.74
N HIS A 354 -11.49 -4.79 -9.00
CA HIS A 354 -10.60 -3.66 -9.36
C HIS A 354 -11.03 -2.96 -10.66
N PRO A 355 -11.38 -3.68 -11.74
CA PRO A 355 -11.86 -3.03 -12.95
C PRO A 355 -13.14 -2.21 -12.73
N MET A 356 -13.95 -2.55 -11.72
CA MET A 356 -15.17 -1.80 -11.40
C MET A 356 -14.91 -0.55 -10.53
N MET A 357 -13.66 -0.35 -10.08
CA MET A 357 -13.24 0.81 -9.27
C MET A 357 -12.40 1.83 -10.05
N GLY A 358 -12.27 1.68 -11.38
CA GLY A 358 -11.43 2.55 -12.21
C GLY A 358 -10.05 1.98 -12.55
N TYR A 359 -9.77 0.71 -12.21
CA TYR A 359 -8.59 -0.02 -12.72
C TYR A 359 -8.87 -0.79 -14.01
N ASP A 360 -10.01 -0.56 -14.66
CA ASP A 360 -10.31 -1.08 -16.00
C ASP A 360 -9.30 -0.54 -17.02
N ALA A 361 -8.69 -1.46 -17.79
CA ALA A 361 -7.53 -1.17 -18.64
C ALA A 361 -6.30 -0.60 -17.90
N GLY A 362 -6.29 -0.69 -16.57
CA GLY A 362 -5.28 -0.10 -15.71
C GLY A 362 -4.56 -1.12 -14.83
N TYR A 363 -4.93 -2.40 -14.82
CA TYR A 363 -4.36 -3.36 -13.86
C TYR A 363 -2.88 -3.70 -14.10
N TYR A 364 -2.31 -3.31 -15.24
CA TYR A 364 -0.87 -3.38 -15.47
C TYR A 364 -0.09 -2.38 -14.59
N SER A 365 -0.76 -1.35 -14.06
CA SER A 365 -0.14 -0.29 -13.26
C SER A 365 0.61 -0.83 -12.06
N TYR A 366 0.14 -1.90 -11.41
CA TYR A 366 0.82 -2.47 -10.23
C TYR A 366 2.29 -2.83 -10.51
N TYR A 367 2.58 -3.55 -11.59
CA TYR A 367 3.98 -3.90 -11.92
C TYR A 367 4.76 -2.81 -12.62
N TRP A 368 4.07 -1.91 -13.31
CA TRP A 368 4.68 -0.69 -13.80
C TRP A 368 5.18 0.18 -12.63
N SER A 369 4.33 0.40 -11.63
CA SER A 369 4.64 1.14 -10.42
C SER A 369 5.67 0.43 -9.55
N GLU A 370 5.58 -0.89 -9.37
CA GLU A 370 6.57 -1.66 -8.60
C GLU A 370 7.98 -1.53 -9.20
N ALA A 371 8.09 -1.50 -10.54
CA ALA A 371 9.38 -1.39 -11.19
C ALA A 371 10.08 -0.06 -10.84
N TYR A 372 9.34 1.05 -10.88
CA TYR A 372 9.89 2.36 -10.49
C TYR A 372 10.03 2.53 -8.98
N ALA A 373 9.16 1.90 -8.19
CA ALA A 373 9.31 1.84 -6.74
C ALA A 373 10.61 1.15 -6.32
N ALA A 374 11.00 0.07 -6.99
CA ALA A 374 12.28 -0.60 -6.78
C ALA A 374 13.48 0.29 -7.13
N ASP A 375 13.39 1.04 -8.24
CA ASP A 375 14.45 1.97 -8.64
C ASP A 375 14.63 3.12 -7.62
N LEU A 376 13.52 3.69 -7.13
CA LEU A 376 13.55 4.68 -6.04
C LEU A 376 14.13 4.10 -4.76
N PHE A 377 13.72 2.88 -4.40
CA PHE A 377 14.19 2.24 -3.16
C PHE A 377 15.68 1.88 -3.21
N SER A 378 16.24 1.61 -4.39
CA SER A 378 17.66 1.31 -4.56
C SER A 378 18.59 2.44 -4.05
N GLU A 379 18.12 3.69 -4.00
CA GLU A 379 18.86 4.81 -3.41
C GLU A 379 18.92 4.71 -1.88
N PHE A 380 17.87 4.15 -1.24
CA PHE A 380 17.83 3.93 0.22
C PHE A 380 18.67 2.71 0.62
N GLU A 381 18.76 1.67 -0.22
CA GLU A 381 19.55 0.46 0.08
C GLU A 381 21.06 0.70 0.08
N GLN A 382 21.54 1.70 -0.66
CA GLN A 382 22.97 2.06 -0.71
C GLN A 382 23.45 2.76 0.57
N ALA A 383 22.52 3.12 1.45
CA ALA A 383 22.75 3.89 2.64
C ALA A 383 23.03 2.99 3.86
N SER A 384 23.64 3.54 4.92
CA SER A 384 23.99 2.77 6.13
C SER A 384 22.78 2.37 7.00
N SER A 385 21.64 3.03 6.79
CA SER A 385 20.34 2.85 7.43
C SER A 385 19.31 3.21 6.36
N VAL A 386 18.22 2.46 6.23
CA VAL A 386 17.18 2.79 5.23
C VAL A 386 16.34 3.98 5.68
N VAL A 387 16.25 4.24 6.99
CA VAL A 387 15.63 5.48 7.50
C VAL A 387 16.68 6.59 7.48
N GLN A 388 16.70 7.36 6.39
CA GLN A 388 17.59 8.52 6.23
C GLN A 388 16.80 9.81 6.06
N TYR A 389 17.04 10.75 6.97
CA TYR A 389 16.33 12.03 6.97
C TYR A 389 16.52 12.84 5.69
N ASP A 390 17.74 13.03 5.21
CA ASP A 390 18.00 13.87 4.03
C ASP A 390 17.43 13.25 2.74
N LEU A 391 17.53 11.93 2.59
CA LEU A 391 16.99 11.22 1.43
C LEU A 391 15.45 11.15 1.49
N GLY A 392 14.88 10.95 2.68
CA GLY A 392 13.44 10.98 2.88
C GLY A 392 12.83 12.38 2.69
N LEU A 393 13.53 13.45 3.08
CA LEU A 393 13.16 14.82 2.71
C LEU A 393 13.21 15.04 1.19
N LYS A 394 14.25 14.54 0.51
CA LYS A 394 14.33 14.60 -0.95
C LYS A 394 13.14 13.89 -1.57
N TYR A 395 12.81 12.68 -1.12
CA TYR A 395 11.64 11.92 -1.56
C TYR A 395 10.33 12.68 -1.33
N ARG A 396 10.14 13.25 -0.13
CA ARG A 396 9.00 14.10 0.19
C ARG A 396 8.85 15.26 -0.77
N GLU A 397 9.92 15.98 -1.08
CA GLU A 397 9.84 17.19 -1.92
C GLU A 397 9.75 16.89 -3.43
N THR A 398 10.30 15.77 -3.91
CA THR A 398 10.34 15.46 -5.35
C THR A 398 9.28 14.46 -5.81
N ILE A 399 8.82 13.56 -4.93
CA ILE A 399 7.83 12.52 -5.28
C ILE A 399 6.46 12.82 -4.69
N LEU A 400 6.37 13.16 -3.39
CA LEU A 400 5.08 13.32 -2.71
C LEU A 400 4.48 14.73 -2.89
N SER A 401 5.29 15.76 -2.62
CA SER A 401 4.82 17.15 -2.56
C SER A 401 4.30 17.71 -3.89
N PRO A 402 4.91 17.41 -5.05
CA PRO A 402 4.44 17.95 -6.32
C PRO A 402 3.07 17.39 -6.70
N CYS A 403 2.79 16.12 -6.36
CA CYS A 403 1.59 15.42 -6.79
C CYS A 403 1.37 15.62 -8.32
N ALA A 404 0.15 15.87 -8.77
CA ALA A 404 -0.18 16.02 -10.19
C ALA A 404 0.23 17.38 -10.80
N MET A 405 1.05 18.17 -10.11
CA MET A 405 1.65 19.39 -10.67
C MET A 405 2.83 19.08 -11.60
N LEU A 406 3.40 17.88 -11.53
CA LEU A 406 4.49 17.41 -12.38
C LEU A 406 4.17 16.01 -12.89
N ASP A 407 4.58 15.71 -14.11
CA ASP A 407 4.48 14.34 -14.65
C ASP A 407 5.29 13.36 -13.80
N GLY A 408 4.81 12.13 -13.66
CA GLY A 408 5.46 11.05 -12.90
C GLY A 408 6.92 10.85 -13.28
N ASN A 409 7.23 10.80 -14.58
CA ASN A 409 8.61 10.68 -15.07
C ASN A 409 9.50 11.86 -14.66
N THR A 410 8.95 13.07 -14.56
CA THR A 410 9.69 14.24 -14.09
C THR A 410 9.96 14.15 -12.60
N MET A 411 8.98 13.70 -11.80
CA MET A 411 9.18 13.41 -10.38
C MET A 411 10.27 12.35 -10.15
N LEU A 412 10.23 11.24 -10.91
CA LEU A 412 11.27 10.19 -10.86
C LEU A 412 12.66 10.75 -11.18
N ARG A 413 12.81 11.51 -12.27
CA ARG A 413 14.10 12.13 -12.64
C ARG A 413 14.61 13.11 -11.59
N ASN A 414 13.72 13.91 -11.00
CA ASN A 414 14.08 14.86 -9.95
C ASN A 414 14.63 14.15 -8.70
N PHE A 415 14.06 12.98 -8.36
CA PHE A 415 14.57 12.16 -7.27
C PHE A 415 15.86 11.44 -7.65
N LEU A 416 15.89 10.71 -8.76
CA LEU A 416 17.01 9.84 -9.13
C LEU A 416 18.23 10.59 -9.66
N GLY A 417 18.03 11.80 -10.21
CA GLY A 417 19.08 12.53 -10.93
C GLY A 417 19.46 11.90 -12.28
N ARG A 418 18.70 10.90 -12.73
CA ARG A 418 18.82 10.16 -13.98
C ARG A 418 17.44 9.72 -14.45
N ASP A 419 17.33 9.24 -15.69
CA ASP A 419 16.10 8.56 -16.14
C ASP A 419 15.84 7.30 -15.30
N PRO A 420 14.56 7.01 -15.00
CA PRO A 420 14.19 5.83 -14.24
C PRO A 420 14.45 4.57 -15.06
N SER A 421 14.75 3.48 -14.37
CA SER A 421 15.05 2.21 -15.00
C SER A 421 14.45 1.02 -14.24
N ILE A 422 14.41 -0.12 -14.92
CA ILE A 422 13.83 -1.36 -14.37
C ILE A 422 14.90 -2.33 -13.86
N GLU A 423 16.19 -2.00 -13.89
CA GLU A 423 17.21 -2.97 -13.46
C GLU A 423 17.06 -3.37 -11.99
N ALA A 424 16.75 -2.42 -11.10
CA ALA A 424 16.52 -2.70 -9.68
C ALA A 424 15.36 -3.67 -9.45
N PHE A 425 14.36 -3.68 -10.33
CA PHE A 425 13.23 -4.59 -10.29
C PHE A 425 13.55 -6.00 -10.82
N LEU A 426 14.53 -6.10 -11.72
CA LEU A 426 14.95 -7.37 -12.33
C LEU A 426 16.00 -8.13 -11.50
N MET A 427 16.73 -7.43 -10.63
CA MET A 427 17.70 -8.00 -9.68
C MET A 427 17.00 -8.58 -8.47
#